data_AF-A0A841SWA6-F1
#
_entry.id   AF-A0A841SWA6-F1
#
_cell.length_a   1.000
_cell.length_b   1.000
_cell.length_c   1.000
_cell.angle_alpha   90.00
_cell.angle_beta   90.00
_cell.angle_gamma   90.00
#
_symmetry.space_group_name_H-M   'P 1'
#
loop_
_entity.id
_entity.type
_entity.pdbx_description
1 polymer ?
#
loop_
_entity_poly.entity_id
_entity_poly.type
_entity_poly.pdbx_seq_one_letter_code
_entity_poly.pdbx_strand_id
1 'polypeptide(L)'
;MKSVQLQFQNKQLEKAYEVMQQLPGTNTYSMANIIRLTPARTGIEIDLGKLDGIQKNDPVLSLEQNFVGIVSEITDRTSIIQLINTTEFLTNQGISVTVRGRETTMGILEYDLSANSPIVDKIPEDQIIQAGDVIETIGGDLSKYPAGLRIGTVSEVSAGSLGISVQAALTIPEFPKPNESMVIIVHSSSIP
;
A
#
# COMPACT_ATOMS: atom_id res chain seq x y z
N MET A 1 -15.30 30.48 -3.36
CA MET A 1 -15.36 29.00 -3.29
C MET A 1 -14.58 28.33 -4.43
N LYS A 2 -14.90 28.59 -5.71
CA LYS A 2 -14.20 27.98 -6.87
C LYS A 2 -12.68 28.24 -6.93
N SER A 3 -12.21 29.42 -6.52
CA SER A 3 -10.78 29.77 -6.47
C SER A 3 -9.98 28.97 -5.43
N VAL A 4 -10.57 28.72 -4.27
CA VAL A 4 -9.94 27.96 -3.17
C VAL A 4 -9.80 26.48 -3.55
N GLN A 5 -10.84 25.91 -4.16
CA GLN A 5 -10.81 24.51 -4.62
C GLN A 5 -9.77 24.30 -5.73
N LEU A 6 -9.65 25.24 -6.67
CA LEU A 6 -8.65 25.17 -7.73
C LEU A 6 -7.22 25.29 -7.17
N GLN A 7 -6.99 26.20 -6.22
CA GLN A 7 -5.69 26.31 -5.54
C GLN A 7 -5.33 25.03 -4.78
N PHE A 8 -6.31 24.41 -4.12
CA PHE A 8 -6.12 23.15 -3.43
C PHE A 8 -5.71 22.04 -4.41
N GLN A 9 -6.43 21.89 -5.53
CA GLN A 9 -6.12 20.91 -6.57
C GLN A 9 -4.72 21.13 -7.16
N ASN A 10 -4.35 22.38 -7.47
CA ASN A 10 -3.01 22.69 -7.99
C ASN A 10 -1.92 22.27 -7.00
N LYS A 11 -2.10 22.53 -5.70
CA LYS A 11 -1.14 22.12 -4.68
C LYS A 11 -0.99 20.60 -4.58
N GLN A 12 -2.10 19.86 -4.73
CA GLN A 12 -2.04 18.39 -4.73
C GLN A 12 -1.33 17.86 -5.97
N LEU A 13 -1.58 18.45 -7.14
CA LEU A 13 -0.89 18.12 -8.39
C LEU A 13 0.63 18.40 -8.29
N GLU A 14 1.02 19.55 -7.76
CA GLU A 14 2.43 19.90 -7.51
C GLU A 14 3.10 18.87 -6.60
N LYS A 15 2.46 18.55 -5.46
CA LYS A 15 2.96 17.52 -4.54
C LYS A 15 3.08 16.16 -5.23
N ALA A 16 2.08 15.74 -5.99
CA ALA A 16 2.09 14.46 -6.69
C ALA A 16 3.22 14.39 -7.73
N TYR A 17 3.45 15.49 -8.46
CA TYR A 17 4.55 15.60 -9.42
C TYR A 17 5.93 15.55 -8.75
N GLU A 18 6.11 16.23 -7.60
CA GLU A 18 7.35 16.15 -6.81
C GLU A 18 7.61 14.72 -6.32
N VAL A 19 6.57 14.03 -5.85
CA VAL A 19 6.68 12.65 -5.38
C VAL A 19 7.07 11.72 -6.53
N MET A 20 6.44 11.82 -7.70
CA MET A 20 6.78 10.99 -8.86
C MET A 20 8.25 11.09 -9.28
N GLN A 21 8.86 12.28 -9.16
CA GLN A 21 10.28 12.47 -9.48
C GLN A 21 11.24 11.74 -8.53
N GLN A 22 10.77 11.38 -7.33
CA GLN A 22 11.54 10.65 -6.33
C GLN A 22 11.35 9.13 -6.44
N LEU A 23 10.36 8.67 -7.22
CA LEU A 23 10.08 7.26 -7.38
C LEU A 23 11.11 6.57 -8.31
N PRO A 24 11.37 5.27 -8.12
CA PRO A 24 12.32 4.54 -8.95
C PRO A 24 11.97 4.60 -10.45
N GLY A 25 12.94 5.02 -11.28
CA GLY A 25 12.76 5.11 -12.74
C GLY A 25 12.61 3.77 -13.47
N THR A 26 12.63 2.64 -12.76
CA THR A 26 12.41 1.30 -13.32
C THR A 26 10.94 0.97 -13.55
N ASN A 27 10.01 1.75 -12.95
CA ASN A 27 8.57 1.60 -13.18
C ASN A 27 8.01 2.82 -13.90
N THR A 28 6.83 2.66 -14.50
CA THR A 28 6.02 3.77 -14.97
C THR A 28 4.90 4.07 -13.98
N TYR A 29 4.45 5.33 -13.96
CA TYR A 29 3.51 5.81 -12.95
C TYR A 29 2.43 6.69 -13.57
N SER A 30 1.21 6.60 -13.03
CA SER A 30 0.11 7.52 -13.34
C SER A 30 -0.38 8.22 -12.08
N MET A 31 -0.75 9.49 -12.18
CA MET A 31 -1.47 10.19 -11.10
C MET A 31 -2.97 10.15 -11.38
N ALA A 32 -3.77 9.80 -10.38
CA ALA A 32 -5.23 9.83 -10.50
C ALA A 32 -5.85 10.61 -9.35
N ASN A 33 -6.96 11.28 -9.62
CA ASN A 33 -7.79 11.88 -8.59
C ASN A 33 -8.66 10.81 -7.93
N ILE A 34 -8.81 10.92 -6.62
CA ILE A 34 -9.82 10.20 -5.85
C ILE A 34 -11.13 10.93 -6.05
N ILE A 35 -12.09 10.28 -6.72
CA ILE A 35 -13.41 10.88 -6.98
C ILE A 35 -14.46 10.44 -5.96
N ARG A 36 -14.27 9.28 -5.31
CA ARG A 36 -15.25 8.74 -4.35
C ARG A 36 -14.63 7.71 -3.40
N LEU A 37 -15.18 7.61 -2.18
CA LEU A 37 -14.99 6.45 -1.30
C LEU A 37 -16.06 5.39 -1.57
N THR A 38 -15.72 4.10 -1.49
CA THR A 38 -16.75 3.06 -1.50
C THR A 38 -17.66 3.20 -0.27
N PRO A 39 -18.93 2.73 -0.32
CA PRO A 39 -19.85 2.87 0.81
C PRO A 39 -19.33 2.26 2.12
N ALA A 40 -18.65 1.11 2.03
CA ALA A 40 -18.02 0.44 3.17
C ALA A 40 -16.68 1.07 3.60
N ARG A 41 -16.19 2.07 2.85
CA ARG A 41 -14.86 2.72 3.03
C ARG A 41 -13.68 1.74 2.97
N THR A 42 -13.87 0.60 2.32
CA THR A 42 -12.81 -0.39 2.07
C THR A 42 -12.07 -0.16 0.75
N GLY A 43 -12.47 0.89 0.01
CA GLY A 43 -11.95 1.20 -1.30
C GLY A 43 -12.12 2.68 -1.67
N ILE A 44 -11.43 3.08 -2.71
CA ILE A 44 -11.58 4.37 -3.38
C ILE A 44 -11.86 4.16 -4.87
N GLU A 45 -12.59 5.08 -5.47
CA GLU A 45 -12.76 5.15 -6.92
C GLU A 45 -11.89 6.27 -7.47
N ILE A 46 -11.19 5.99 -8.56
CA ILE A 46 -10.24 6.91 -9.19
C ILE A 46 -10.63 7.29 -10.62
N ASP A 47 -10.10 8.46 -10.98
CA ASP A 47 -9.93 9.11 -12.27
C ASP A 47 -9.71 8.39 -13.60
N LEU A 48 -9.11 7.22 -13.50
CA LEU A 48 -8.41 6.57 -14.59
C LEU A 48 -8.90 5.14 -14.72
N GLY A 49 -8.99 4.66 -15.95
CA GLY A 49 -9.41 3.31 -16.26
C GLY A 49 -8.52 2.64 -17.31
N LYS A 50 -9.09 1.65 -17.99
CA LYS A 50 -8.37 0.85 -18.98
C LYS A 50 -7.79 1.69 -20.13
N LEU A 51 -8.50 2.73 -20.57
CA LEU A 51 -8.04 3.61 -21.65
C LEU A 51 -6.81 4.45 -21.25
N ASP A 52 -6.58 4.62 -19.96
CA ASP A 52 -5.43 5.32 -19.39
C ASP A 52 -4.27 4.36 -19.05
N GLY A 53 -4.39 3.09 -19.44
CA GLY A 53 -3.37 2.06 -19.25
C GLY A 53 -3.41 1.35 -17.90
N ILE A 54 -4.40 1.65 -17.04
CA ILE A 54 -4.53 1.02 -15.71
C ILE A 54 -4.82 -0.48 -15.85
N GLN A 55 -4.12 -1.30 -15.07
CA GLN A 55 -4.25 -2.76 -15.06
C GLN A 55 -4.71 -3.29 -13.71
N LYS A 56 -5.28 -4.51 -13.74
CA LYS A 56 -5.75 -5.16 -12.51
C LYS A 56 -4.54 -5.56 -11.68
N ASN A 57 -4.65 -5.34 -10.37
CA ASN A 57 -3.59 -5.54 -9.38
C ASN A 57 -2.44 -4.53 -9.41
N ASP A 58 -2.51 -3.47 -10.23
CA ASP A 58 -1.50 -2.40 -10.15
C ASP A 58 -1.45 -1.84 -8.71
N PRO A 59 -0.25 -1.76 -8.10
CA PRO A 59 -0.09 -1.17 -6.78
C PRO A 59 -0.42 0.32 -6.79
N VAL A 60 -1.01 0.80 -5.70
CA VAL A 60 -1.37 2.21 -5.53
C VAL A 60 -0.65 2.78 -4.31
N LEU A 61 -0.03 3.94 -4.50
CA LEU A 61 0.67 4.71 -3.50
C LEU A 61 -0.09 6.00 -3.15
N SER A 62 -0.03 6.37 -1.87
CA SER A 62 -0.36 7.72 -1.41
C SER A 62 0.71 8.73 -1.84
N LEU A 63 0.41 10.03 -1.68
CA LEU A 63 1.43 11.08 -1.89
C LEU A 63 2.55 11.09 -0.84
N GLU A 64 2.46 10.27 0.20
CA GLU A 64 3.55 10.01 1.15
C GLU A 64 4.33 8.73 0.83
N GLN A 65 4.11 8.16 -0.37
CA GLN A 65 4.76 6.96 -0.88
C GLN A 65 4.47 5.68 -0.06
N ASN A 66 3.40 5.69 0.74
CA ASN A 66 2.90 4.47 1.37
C ASN A 66 2.05 3.69 0.35
N PHE A 67 2.23 2.37 0.31
CA PHE A 67 1.34 1.41 -0.34
C PHE A 67 -0.01 1.42 0.36
N VAL A 68 -1.06 1.75 -0.38
CA VAL A 68 -2.39 1.98 0.18
C VAL A 68 -3.45 1.08 -0.39
N GLY A 69 -3.22 0.49 -1.56
CA GLY A 69 -4.22 -0.35 -2.19
C GLY A 69 -3.76 -0.96 -3.50
N ILE A 70 -4.64 -1.76 -4.09
CA ILE A 70 -4.46 -2.37 -5.41
C ILE A 70 -5.66 -2.10 -6.28
N VAL A 71 -5.47 -1.98 -7.59
CA VAL A 71 -6.58 -1.89 -8.54
C VAL A 71 -7.36 -3.22 -8.53
N SER A 72 -8.60 -3.21 -8.06
CA SER A 72 -9.45 -4.40 -7.94
C SER A 72 -10.45 -4.54 -9.10
N GLU A 73 -11.02 -3.42 -9.55
CA GLU A 73 -12.01 -3.34 -10.62
C GLU A 73 -11.69 -2.20 -11.57
N ILE A 74 -12.02 -2.37 -12.86
CA ILE A 74 -11.65 -1.44 -13.92
C ILE A 74 -12.79 -1.31 -14.91
N THR A 75 -13.17 -0.08 -15.21
CA THR A 75 -13.98 0.29 -16.36
C THR A 75 -13.09 0.97 -17.41
N ASP A 76 -13.65 1.37 -18.54
CA ASP A 76 -12.87 2.09 -19.55
C ASP A 76 -12.30 3.42 -19.04
N ARG A 77 -12.91 4.05 -18.02
CA ARG A 77 -12.59 5.42 -17.57
C ARG A 77 -12.34 5.58 -16.08
N THR A 78 -12.68 4.59 -15.26
CA THR A 78 -12.50 4.65 -13.80
C THR A 78 -12.03 3.29 -13.28
N SER A 79 -11.45 3.31 -12.10
CA SER A 79 -11.00 2.10 -11.40
C SER A 79 -11.36 2.16 -9.93
N ILE A 80 -11.65 1.00 -9.35
CA ILE A 80 -11.78 0.83 -7.91
C ILE A 80 -10.47 0.30 -7.37
N ILE A 81 -9.97 0.96 -6.34
CA ILE A 81 -8.80 0.54 -5.57
C ILE A 81 -9.30 -0.07 -4.26
N GLN A 82 -8.94 -1.31 -3.99
CA GLN A 82 -9.17 -1.96 -2.71
C GLN A 82 -8.04 -1.58 -1.75
N LEU A 83 -8.39 -1.08 -0.55
CA LEU A 83 -7.40 -0.54 0.39
C LEU A 83 -6.79 -1.64 1.29
N ILE A 84 -5.47 -1.59 1.47
CA ILE A 84 -4.73 -2.59 2.26
C ILE A 84 -4.86 -2.40 3.78
N ASN A 85 -5.25 -1.20 4.25
CA ASN A 85 -5.41 -0.91 5.67
C ASN A 85 -6.76 -1.40 6.23
N THR A 86 -7.41 -2.33 5.55
CA THR A 86 -8.73 -2.85 5.90
C THR A 86 -8.63 -4.28 6.40
N THR A 87 -9.43 -4.62 7.40
CA THR A 87 -9.54 -6.01 7.89
C THR A 87 -9.91 -6.96 6.76
N GLU A 88 -10.86 -6.57 5.89
CA GLU A 88 -11.29 -7.38 4.76
C GLU A 88 -10.12 -7.73 3.82
N PHE A 89 -9.27 -6.76 3.49
CA PHE A 89 -8.11 -7.02 2.64
C PHE A 89 -7.13 -7.97 3.33
N LEU A 90 -6.71 -7.63 4.56
CA LEU A 90 -5.65 -8.35 5.27
C LEU A 90 -6.04 -9.74 5.78
N THR A 91 -7.33 -10.00 5.98
CA THR A 91 -7.83 -11.35 6.27
C THR A 91 -7.88 -12.24 5.02
N ASN A 92 -8.13 -11.67 3.84
CA ASN A 92 -8.28 -12.43 2.60
C ASN A 92 -6.98 -12.51 1.78
N GLN A 93 -6.07 -11.56 1.96
CA GLN A 93 -4.85 -11.40 1.17
C GLN A 93 -3.67 -11.11 2.10
N GLY A 94 -2.85 -12.14 2.34
CA GLY A 94 -1.54 -11.94 2.95
C GLY A 94 -0.60 -11.20 1.99
N ILE A 95 0.19 -10.28 2.52
CA ILE A 95 1.25 -9.59 1.75
C ILE A 95 2.60 -10.11 2.24
N SER A 96 3.42 -10.66 1.34
CA SER A 96 4.81 -11.00 1.67
C SER A 96 5.62 -9.72 1.87
N VAL A 97 6.20 -9.57 3.06
CA VAL A 97 6.87 -8.35 3.48
C VAL A 97 8.27 -8.61 4.00
N THR A 98 9.05 -7.54 4.04
CA THR A 98 10.37 -7.51 4.67
C THR A 98 10.57 -6.22 5.46
N VAL A 99 11.62 -6.19 6.27
CA VAL A 99 12.05 -4.97 6.96
C VAL A 99 12.97 -4.18 6.02
N ARG A 100 12.70 -2.88 5.89
CA ARG A 100 13.51 -1.97 5.07
C ARG A 100 14.98 -2.07 5.43
N GLY A 101 15.82 -2.33 4.41
CA GLY A 101 17.26 -2.50 4.56
C GLY A 101 17.70 -3.83 5.17
N ARG A 102 16.77 -4.79 5.38
CA ARG A 102 16.99 -6.13 5.91
C ARG A 102 16.14 -7.16 5.14
N GLU A 103 16.47 -7.35 3.87
CA GLU A 103 15.71 -8.20 2.94
C GLU A 103 15.57 -9.68 3.38
N THR A 104 16.46 -10.17 4.26
CA THR A 104 16.40 -11.52 4.82
C THR A 104 15.34 -11.68 5.90
N THR A 105 14.91 -10.58 6.54
CA THR A 105 13.85 -10.60 7.55
C THR A 105 12.51 -10.61 6.84
N MET A 106 11.95 -11.80 6.65
CA MET A 106 10.72 -12.02 5.90
C MET A 106 9.55 -12.35 6.82
N GLY A 107 8.35 -12.01 6.38
CA GLY A 107 7.11 -12.40 7.04
C GLY A 107 5.90 -12.21 6.15
N ILE A 108 4.71 -12.49 6.69
CA ILE A 108 3.44 -12.28 6.01
C ILE A 108 2.64 -11.25 6.80
N LEU A 109 2.33 -10.13 6.17
CA LEU A 109 1.39 -9.15 6.71
C LEU A 109 -0.05 -9.67 6.52
N GLU A 110 -0.77 -9.80 7.62
CA GLU A 110 -2.16 -10.26 7.70
C GLU A 110 -2.89 -9.57 8.87
N TYR A 111 -4.17 -9.88 9.06
CA TYR A 111 -4.95 -9.33 10.17
C TYR A 111 -5.17 -10.37 11.27
N ASP A 112 -4.71 -10.07 12.49
CA ASP A 112 -5.01 -10.87 13.66
C ASP A 112 -6.40 -10.51 14.20
N LEU A 113 -7.35 -11.43 14.04
CA LEU A 113 -8.71 -11.25 14.54
C LEU A 113 -8.79 -11.25 16.08
N SER A 114 -7.85 -11.91 16.75
CA SER A 114 -7.82 -11.99 18.23
C SER A 114 -7.29 -10.70 18.83
N ALA A 115 -6.19 -10.18 18.27
CA ALA A 115 -5.60 -8.91 18.68
C ALA A 115 -6.29 -7.68 18.05
N ASN A 116 -7.19 -7.88 17.09
CA ASN A 116 -7.86 -6.85 16.31
C ASN A 116 -6.86 -5.83 15.72
N SER A 117 -5.79 -6.33 15.10
CA SER A 117 -4.72 -5.50 14.57
C SER A 117 -4.01 -6.14 13.37
N PRO A 118 -3.43 -5.33 12.47
CA PRO A 118 -2.56 -5.84 11.42
C PRO A 118 -1.22 -6.27 12.02
N ILE A 119 -0.74 -7.44 11.59
CA ILE A 119 0.46 -8.09 12.13
C ILE A 119 1.34 -8.57 10.98
N VAL A 120 2.65 -8.65 11.22
CA VAL A 120 3.56 -9.46 10.41
C VAL A 120 3.79 -10.76 11.17
N ASP A 121 3.30 -11.88 10.63
CA ASP A 121 3.47 -13.21 11.21
C ASP A 121 4.54 -14.03 10.45
N LYS A 122 4.88 -15.19 11.01
CA LYS A 122 5.80 -16.20 10.43
C LYS A 122 7.22 -15.64 10.21
N ILE A 123 7.63 -14.71 11.07
CA ILE A 123 9.00 -14.21 11.08
C ILE A 123 9.88 -15.29 11.71
N PRO A 124 10.94 -15.78 11.04
CA PRO A 124 11.83 -16.76 11.64
C PRO A 124 12.52 -16.21 12.89
N GLU A 125 12.70 -17.03 13.91
CA GLU A 125 13.25 -16.59 15.23
C GLU A 125 14.68 -16.07 15.16
N ASP A 126 15.46 -16.48 14.15
CA ASP A 126 16.83 -16.01 13.93
C ASP A 126 16.89 -14.66 13.20
N GLN A 127 15.75 -14.12 12.76
CA GLN A 127 15.67 -12.81 12.12
C GLN A 127 15.42 -11.71 13.14
N ILE A 128 15.99 -10.53 12.86
CA ILE A 128 15.89 -9.37 13.74
C ILE A 128 14.75 -8.48 13.25
N ILE A 129 13.76 -8.26 14.12
CA ILE A 129 12.70 -7.26 13.96
C ILE A 129 12.48 -6.54 15.29
N GLN A 130 12.21 -5.23 15.24
CA GLN A 130 12.03 -4.40 16.43
C GLN A 130 11.03 -3.27 16.18
N ALA A 131 10.49 -2.71 17.26
CA ALA A 131 9.65 -1.51 17.19
C ALA A 131 10.38 -0.36 16.49
N GLY A 132 9.67 0.37 15.63
CA GLY A 132 10.22 1.43 14.78
C GLY A 132 10.70 0.96 13.40
N ASP A 133 10.81 -0.35 13.18
CA ASP A 133 11.17 -0.89 11.87
C ASP A 133 10.12 -0.57 10.81
N VAL A 134 10.57 -0.16 9.62
CA VAL A 134 9.70 0.11 8.47
C VAL A 134 9.50 -1.19 7.69
N ILE A 135 8.24 -1.55 7.46
CA ILE A 135 7.85 -2.74 6.70
C ILE A 135 7.51 -2.36 5.27
N GLU A 136 8.00 -3.14 4.31
CA GLU A 136 7.77 -2.96 2.88
C GLU A 136 7.56 -4.30 2.16
N THR A 137 7.01 -4.25 0.94
CA THR A 137 6.83 -5.45 0.11
C THR A 137 8.16 -6.05 -0.31
N ILE A 138 8.27 -7.39 -0.30
CA ILE A 138 9.54 -8.08 -0.63
C ILE A 138 9.85 -8.14 -2.12
N GLY A 139 8.83 -8.14 -3.00
CA GLY A 139 9.02 -8.31 -4.44
C GLY A 139 9.42 -9.71 -4.89
N GLY A 140 9.86 -9.82 -6.15
CA GLY A 140 10.31 -11.06 -6.78
C GLY A 140 9.24 -12.15 -6.84
N ASP A 141 9.67 -13.40 -6.88
CA ASP A 141 8.78 -14.57 -6.96
C ASP A 141 7.96 -14.81 -5.68
N LEU A 142 8.30 -14.10 -4.60
CA LEU A 142 7.70 -14.25 -3.28
C LEU A 142 6.54 -13.28 -3.05
N SER A 143 6.35 -12.30 -3.94
CA SER A 143 5.31 -11.27 -3.79
C SER A 143 4.58 -11.02 -5.10
N LYS A 144 3.30 -10.67 -4.99
CA LYS A 144 2.49 -10.17 -6.12
C LYS A 144 2.76 -8.71 -6.45
N TYR A 145 3.57 -8.04 -5.63
CA TYR A 145 3.83 -6.60 -5.71
C TYR A 145 5.32 -6.36 -5.89
N PRO A 146 5.74 -5.28 -6.57
CA PRO A 146 7.14 -4.86 -6.64
C PRO A 146 7.80 -4.78 -5.27
N ALA A 147 9.12 -4.94 -5.20
CA ALA A 147 9.88 -4.76 -3.96
C ALA A 147 9.84 -3.29 -3.50
N GLY A 148 9.90 -3.06 -2.19
CA GLY A 148 10.16 -1.75 -1.59
C GLY A 148 8.95 -0.83 -1.44
N LEU A 149 7.72 -1.32 -1.63
CA LEU A 149 6.53 -0.52 -1.36
C LEU A 149 6.29 -0.44 0.15
N ARG A 150 6.47 0.75 0.73
CA ARG A 150 6.33 0.99 2.17
C ARG A 150 4.90 0.75 2.64
N ILE A 151 4.70 -0.02 3.70
CA ILE A 151 3.35 -0.30 4.23
C ILE A 151 3.12 0.39 5.57
N GLY A 152 4.03 0.21 6.53
CA GLY A 152 3.82 0.68 7.90
C GLY A 152 5.06 0.58 8.77
N THR A 153 4.87 0.74 10.06
CA THR A 153 5.95 0.71 11.06
C THR A 153 5.60 -0.23 12.20
N VAL A 154 6.55 -1.06 12.61
CA VAL A 154 6.37 -2.01 13.72
C VAL A 154 6.12 -1.23 15.00
N SER A 155 5.02 -1.53 15.68
CA SER A 155 4.68 -0.94 16.98
C SER A 155 5.17 -1.78 18.14
N GLU A 156 5.11 -3.11 18.00
CA GLU A 156 5.46 -4.06 19.06
C GLU A 156 5.89 -5.39 18.45
N VAL A 157 6.77 -6.12 19.15
CA VAL A 157 7.23 -7.45 18.77
C VAL A 157 6.92 -8.42 19.90
N SER A 158 6.31 -9.55 19.56
CA SER A 158 5.90 -10.59 20.49
C SER A 158 6.27 -11.98 19.95
N ALA A 159 6.24 -12.98 20.84
CA ALA A 159 6.31 -14.38 20.39
C ALA A 159 5.06 -14.71 19.55
N GLY A 160 5.25 -15.45 18.46
CA GLY A 160 4.15 -15.95 17.64
C GLY A 160 3.32 -16.99 18.39
N SER A 161 2.08 -17.20 17.94
CA SER A 161 1.10 -18.08 18.59
C SER A 161 1.56 -19.54 18.78
N LEU A 162 2.47 -20.02 17.93
CA LEU A 162 3.02 -21.37 17.98
C LEU A 162 4.38 -21.47 18.69
N GLY A 163 4.96 -20.34 19.13
CA GLY A 163 6.24 -20.30 19.85
C GLY A 163 7.45 -20.81 19.06
N ILE A 164 7.36 -20.81 17.73
CA ILE A 164 8.42 -21.18 16.77
C ILE A 164 8.71 -20.06 15.77
N SER A 165 8.07 -18.91 15.95
CA SER A 165 8.17 -17.73 15.11
C SER A 165 7.98 -16.48 15.97
N VAL A 166 8.42 -15.36 15.42
CA VAL A 166 8.17 -14.02 15.96
C VAL A 166 6.99 -13.41 15.21
N GLN A 167 6.23 -12.58 15.91
CA GLN A 167 5.15 -11.77 15.37
C GLN A 167 5.43 -10.30 15.67
N ALA A 168 5.05 -9.41 14.76
CA ALA A 168 5.19 -7.97 14.95
C ALA A 168 3.87 -7.26 14.65
N ALA A 169 3.33 -6.54 15.63
CA ALA A 169 2.18 -5.66 15.41
C ALA A 169 2.60 -4.46 14.56
N LEU A 170 1.73 -4.03 13.64
CA LEU A 170 2.02 -2.97 12.68
C LEU A 170 1.10 -1.77 12.88
N THR A 171 1.67 -0.57 12.81
CA THR A 171 0.91 0.66 12.57
C THR A 171 0.94 0.98 11.08
N ILE A 172 -0.20 0.83 10.41
CA ILE A 172 -0.40 1.24 9.02
C ILE A 172 -0.96 2.67 9.02
N PRO A 173 -0.38 3.61 8.27
CA PRO A 173 -0.92 4.96 8.16
C PRO A 173 -2.37 4.96 7.69
N GLU A 174 -3.20 5.80 8.31
CA GLU A 174 -4.57 5.99 7.84
C GLU A 174 -4.58 6.49 6.39
N PHE A 175 -5.41 5.85 5.56
CA PHE A 175 -5.64 6.26 4.20
C PHE A 175 -7.08 5.96 3.76
N PRO A 176 -7.71 6.85 2.96
CA PRO A 176 -7.24 8.19 2.61
C PRO A 176 -7.35 9.17 3.78
N LYS A 177 -6.37 10.07 3.91
CA LYS A 177 -6.38 11.12 4.94
C LYS A 177 -7.42 12.19 4.61
N PRO A 178 -7.86 13.00 5.60
CA PRO A 178 -8.62 14.21 5.31
C PRO A 178 -7.85 15.09 4.32
N ASN A 179 -8.50 15.42 3.20
CA ASN A 179 -7.94 16.17 2.07
C ASN A 179 -6.96 15.40 1.16
N GLU A 180 -6.80 14.09 1.32
CA GLU A 180 -6.11 13.33 0.26
C GLU A 180 -7.05 13.23 -0.95
N SER A 181 -6.66 13.83 -2.07
CA SER A 181 -7.48 13.82 -3.30
C SER A 181 -6.79 13.14 -4.48
N MET A 182 -5.59 12.62 -4.29
CA MET A 182 -4.80 12.00 -5.37
C MET A 182 -4.08 10.76 -4.88
N VAL A 183 -3.80 9.86 -5.83
CA VAL A 183 -2.95 8.69 -5.65
C VAL A 183 -2.02 8.55 -6.85
N ILE A 184 -0.97 7.75 -6.65
CA ILE A 184 -0.04 7.36 -7.69
C ILE A 184 -0.21 5.87 -7.95
N ILE A 185 -0.48 5.50 -9.19
CA ILE A 185 -0.58 4.11 -9.65
C ILE A 185 0.80 3.71 -10.14
N VAL A 186 1.31 2.58 -9.66
CA VAL A 186 2.52 1.93 -10.14
C VAL A 186 2.11 0.93 -11.20
N HIS A 187 2.56 1.15 -12.43
CA HIS A 187 2.31 0.17 -13.49
C HIS A 187 3.30 -0.97 -13.36
N SER A 188 2.76 -2.16 -13.17
CA SER A 188 3.55 -3.38 -13.22
C SER A 188 4.15 -3.51 -14.62
N SER A 189 5.47 -3.49 -14.75
CA SER A 189 6.07 -3.94 -16.02
C SER A 189 5.68 -5.40 -16.18
N SER A 190 4.96 -5.73 -17.26
CA SER A 190 4.72 -7.12 -17.65
C SER A 190 6.08 -7.83 -17.61
N ILE A 191 6.23 -8.82 -16.73
CA ILE A 191 7.35 -9.76 -16.89
C ILE A 191 7.14 -10.35 -18.29
N PRO A 192 8.10 -10.17 -19.22
CA PRO A 192 7.96 -10.68 -20.58
C PRO A 192 7.87 -12.21 -20.61
#